data_AF-A0A9X3YNR6-F1
#
_entry.id   AF-A0A9X3YNR6-F1
#
_cell.length_a   1.000
_cell.length_b   1.000
_cell.length_c   1.000
_cell.angle_alpha   90.00
_cell.angle_beta   90.00
_cell.angle_gamma   90.00
#
_symmetry.space_group_name_H-M   'P 1'
#
loop_
_entity.id
_entity.type
_entity.pdbx_description
1 polymer ?
#
loop_
_entity_poly.entity_id
_entity_poly.type
_entity_poly.pdbx_seq_one_letter_code
_entity_poly.pdbx_strand_id
1 'polypeptide(L)'
;MSSNVQFQYSFDATPQPLQRPVVRPDPNAPLFASEDALVASLSNNECIFQVKRTGDAHVMTFQVLQALDQCRDFRTLDEHVARVQTTIPGLENQRDAVKTVLESLVDRELLVSDDLFVSRLSDGRAARASKPLRAAFIRACDRPAQLDRLLASLADYERRFRSARHYVVLDDSSTEASIDRHRDLVREFARTTGCKVTFIGPAERQRLADKLAKALPAARAAIDSLLLPQPGATNFGGGRSWNLALLLSAGDRFVMFDDDHRLPLKRHELAASGLDLAPSRGAFARFFRNMEEALGAGEEIDADPFALHLDACGSGIGDLVARDAYKLDRESLRGLPLSRLTHLAPDARVLATMHGTYGSARSESAAWLYQLDAEGRADFTASREAYLANVEAQHLWHGTRQARLSSIAWFTPFAFDNSELLPCTNPLGRGEDALFSAAAHFCHPDALVLELPVAIGHVQEQSRRRSQRSLQASTPRLNHFATDYIQRQFGAFLASDPAQRLHLLAGIFRDLAGADEARRVTHLREYLNYVRADAIERLQQQFEAAANDSPIYWQADVRSIIDANGRALIAKGAPRLADWSDDIDPAGCAAALAREFNGLADQFDAWPALWSYAREQGERLLAGV
;
A
#
# COMPACT_ATOMS: atom_id res chain seq x y z
N MET A 1 15.50 65.24 40.50
CA MET A 1 16.13 64.37 39.48
C MET A 1 16.26 63.00 40.10
N SER A 2 15.97 61.85 39.51
CA SER A 2 15.23 61.41 38.33
C SER A 2 15.28 59.86 38.44
N SER A 3 14.36 59.16 37.79
CA SER A 3 14.39 57.72 37.45
C SER A 3 13.92 56.66 38.48
N ASN A 4 13.02 55.82 37.95
CA ASN A 4 12.87 54.36 38.12
C ASN A 4 11.84 53.77 39.10
N VAL A 5 10.63 53.60 38.55
CA VAL A 5 9.87 52.34 38.36
C VAL A 5 9.78 51.33 39.51
N GLN A 6 8.56 51.08 39.98
CA GLN A 6 8.08 49.71 40.20
C GLN A 6 6.56 49.62 39.98
N PHE A 7 6.17 48.70 39.09
CA PHE A 7 4.81 48.36 38.74
C PHE A 7 4.21 47.38 39.76
N GLN A 8 2.95 47.60 40.14
CA GLN A 8 2.11 46.61 40.80
C GLN A 8 0.75 46.64 40.12
N TYR A 9 0.50 45.67 39.23
CA TYR A 9 -0.84 45.41 38.69
C TYR A 9 -1.38 44.15 39.37
N SER A 10 -2.47 44.30 40.10
CA SER A 10 -3.25 43.20 40.66
C SER A 10 -3.95 42.44 39.54
N PHE A 11 -3.70 41.14 39.46
CA PHE A 11 -4.57 40.20 38.75
C PHE A 11 -5.86 40.10 39.55
N ASP A 12 -7.02 40.36 38.92
CA ASP A 12 -8.30 39.68 39.19
C ASP A 12 -9.39 40.23 38.27
N ALA A 13 -9.51 39.62 37.10
CA ALA A 13 -10.74 39.51 36.34
C ALA A 13 -10.53 38.43 35.28
N THR A 14 -10.68 37.17 35.67
CA THR A 14 -10.83 36.07 34.72
C THR A 14 -12.07 36.38 33.87
N PRO A 15 -11.97 36.55 32.54
CA PRO A 15 -13.15 36.67 31.71
C PRO A 15 -13.92 35.36 31.84
N GLN A 16 -15.19 35.42 32.22
CA GLN A 16 -16.08 34.27 32.09
C GLN A 16 -15.99 33.76 30.64
N PRO A 17 -15.75 32.47 30.40
CA PRO A 17 -15.87 31.94 29.06
C PRO A 17 -17.32 32.15 28.62
N LEU A 18 -17.52 32.98 27.60
CA LEU A 18 -18.80 33.05 26.89
C LEU A 18 -19.19 31.61 26.58
N GLN A 19 -20.30 31.16 27.17
CA GLN A 19 -20.93 29.89 26.82
C GLN A 19 -21.34 29.99 25.34
N ARG A 20 -20.44 29.56 24.47
CA ARG A 20 -20.68 29.44 23.04
C ARG A 20 -21.78 28.41 22.87
N PRO A 21 -22.79 28.66 22.02
CA PRO A 21 -23.71 27.60 21.65
C PRO A 21 -22.88 26.50 20.99
N VAL A 22 -22.70 25.39 21.70
CA VAL A 22 -22.29 24.14 21.09
C VAL A 22 -23.48 23.78 20.20
N VAL A 23 -23.42 24.10 18.90
CA VAL A 23 -24.43 23.60 17.98
C VAL A 23 -24.30 22.08 18.06
N ARG A 24 -25.33 21.45 18.63
CA ARG A 24 -25.41 19.99 18.67
C ARG A 24 -25.55 19.56 17.22
N PRO A 25 -24.60 18.79 16.67
CA PRO A 25 -24.71 18.36 15.29
C PRO A 25 -25.99 17.53 15.17
N ASP A 26 -26.88 17.88 14.26
CA ASP A 26 -27.92 16.94 13.82
C ASP A 26 -27.18 15.82 13.07
N PRO A 27 -27.20 14.57 13.57
CA PRO A 27 -26.52 13.46 12.92
C PRO A 27 -27.09 13.17 11.51
N ASN A 28 -28.31 13.62 11.23
CA ASN A 28 -29.00 13.40 9.95
C ASN A 28 -28.89 14.58 8.98
N ALA A 29 -28.27 15.69 9.36
CA ALA A 29 -28.07 16.81 8.45
C ALA A 29 -27.02 16.48 7.36
N PRO A 30 -27.21 16.93 6.11
CA PRO A 30 -26.23 16.75 5.05
C PRO A 30 -24.87 17.35 5.42
N LEU A 31 -23.80 16.71 4.94
CA LEU A 31 -22.44 17.20 5.13
C LEU A 31 -21.92 17.83 3.85
N PHE A 32 -21.04 18.80 4.01
CA PHE A 32 -20.51 19.61 2.93
C PHE A 32 -19.00 19.80 3.11
N ALA A 33 -18.23 19.74 2.02
CA ALA A 33 -16.79 19.97 2.01
C ALA A 33 -16.37 20.76 0.76
N SER A 34 -15.39 21.65 0.88
CA SER A 34 -14.95 22.48 -0.25
C SER A 34 -14.05 21.74 -1.23
N GLU A 35 -14.22 22.03 -2.52
CA GLU A 35 -13.32 21.57 -3.59
C GLU A 35 -11.89 22.12 -3.41
N ASP A 36 -10.92 21.40 -3.95
CA ASP A 36 -9.52 21.87 -4.03
C ASP A 36 -9.28 22.63 -5.34
N ALA A 37 -8.44 23.66 -5.31
CA ALA A 37 -8.27 24.57 -6.44
C ALA A 37 -6.87 25.14 -6.57
N LEU A 38 -6.58 25.61 -7.78
CA LEU A 38 -5.51 26.57 -8.04
C LEU A 38 -6.07 27.98 -7.89
N VAL A 39 -5.37 28.83 -7.15
CA VAL A 39 -5.80 30.21 -6.88
C VAL A 39 -4.81 31.19 -7.48
N ALA A 40 -5.31 32.18 -8.20
CA ALA A 40 -4.52 33.28 -8.75
C ALA A 40 -5.22 34.62 -8.53
N SER A 41 -4.49 35.62 -8.05
CA SER A 41 -5.03 36.97 -7.82
C SER A 41 -5.37 37.67 -9.14
N LEU A 42 -6.54 38.30 -9.22
CA LEU A 42 -6.94 39.18 -10.31
C LEU A 42 -6.76 40.66 -9.95
N SER A 43 -6.96 40.99 -8.67
CA SER A 43 -6.82 42.33 -8.13
C SER A 43 -6.44 42.25 -6.65
N ASN A 44 -6.45 43.39 -5.95
CA ASN A 44 -6.25 43.42 -4.50
C ASN A 44 -7.41 42.76 -3.73
N ASN A 45 -8.58 42.59 -4.35
CA ASN A 45 -9.79 42.11 -3.68
C ASN A 45 -10.34 40.80 -4.27
N GLU A 46 -9.93 40.42 -5.48
CA GLU A 46 -10.50 39.29 -6.23
C GLU A 46 -9.43 38.30 -6.68
N CYS A 47 -9.83 37.04 -6.78
CA CYS A 47 -9.04 35.96 -7.33
C CYS A 47 -9.87 35.07 -8.26
N ILE A 48 -9.16 34.34 -9.11
CA ILE A 48 -9.69 33.14 -9.76
C ILE A 48 -9.43 31.96 -8.82
N PHE A 49 -10.47 31.16 -8.63
CA PHE A 49 -10.46 29.84 -8.03
C PHE A 49 -10.75 28.82 -9.14
N GLN A 50 -9.72 28.09 -9.56
CA GLN A 50 -9.84 27.06 -10.59
C GLN A 50 -9.91 25.68 -9.93
N VAL A 51 -11.08 25.04 -10.00
CA VAL A 51 -11.30 23.72 -9.41
C VAL A 51 -10.35 22.70 -10.03
N LYS A 52 -9.52 22.01 -9.24
CA LYS A 52 -8.51 21.08 -9.76
C LYS A 52 -9.13 19.92 -10.53
N ARG A 53 -10.29 19.45 -10.08
CA ARG A 53 -10.98 18.28 -10.64
C ARG A 53 -11.57 18.55 -12.03
N THR A 54 -12.27 19.66 -12.21
CA THR A 54 -12.96 19.98 -13.48
C THR A 54 -12.19 20.95 -14.36
N GLY A 55 -11.30 21.74 -13.78
CA GLY A 55 -10.65 22.86 -14.44
C GLY A 55 -11.51 24.13 -14.54
N ASP A 56 -12.75 24.11 -14.00
CA ASP A 56 -13.66 25.26 -14.06
C ASP A 56 -13.15 26.43 -13.24
N ALA A 57 -13.24 27.63 -13.82
CA ALA A 57 -12.75 28.86 -13.22
C ALA A 57 -13.88 29.69 -12.63
N HIS A 58 -13.68 30.13 -11.39
CA HIS A 58 -14.64 30.94 -10.64
C HIS A 58 -13.96 32.20 -10.13
N VAL A 59 -14.55 33.36 -10.43
CA VAL A 59 -14.11 34.62 -9.80
C VAL A 59 -14.82 34.76 -8.46
N MET A 60 -14.06 35.15 -7.43
CA MET A 60 -14.58 35.44 -6.09
C MET A 60 -13.69 36.45 -5.36
N THR A 61 -14.20 37.00 -4.27
CA THR A 61 -13.41 37.87 -3.41
C THR A 61 -12.50 37.05 -2.48
N PHE A 62 -11.41 37.66 -1.99
CA PHE A 62 -10.55 37.00 -1.00
C PHE A 62 -11.28 36.64 0.30
N GLN A 63 -12.30 37.41 0.69
CA GLN A 63 -13.11 37.08 1.87
C GLN A 63 -13.93 35.80 1.65
N VAL A 64 -14.48 35.59 0.44
CA VAL A 64 -15.17 34.34 0.09
C VAL A 64 -14.19 33.18 0.03
N LEU A 65 -12.99 33.37 -0.52
CA LEU A 65 -11.94 32.35 -0.51
C LEU A 65 -11.56 31.94 0.92
N GLN A 66 -11.38 32.91 1.83
CA GLN A 66 -11.09 32.62 3.24
C GLN A 66 -12.21 31.82 3.91
N ALA A 67 -13.48 32.13 3.60
CA ALA A 67 -14.61 31.36 4.11
C ALA A 67 -14.61 29.92 3.57
N LEU A 68 -14.40 29.75 2.27
CA LEU A 68 -14.30 28.44 1.61
C LEU A 68 -13.14 27.60 2.18
N ASP A 69 -12.04 28.27 2.53
CA ASP A 69 -10.86 27.65 3.16
C ASP A 69 -11.15 27.07 4.55
N GLN A 70 -12.11 27.66 5.28
CA GLN A 70 -12.58 27.11 6.55
C GLN A 70 -13.53 25.92 6.38
N CYS A 71 -14.02 25.66 5.15
CA CYS A 71 -15.02 24.65 4.85
C CYS A 71 -14.45 23.37 4.22
N ARG A 72 -13.15 23.10 4.38
CA ARG A 72 -12.45 21.98 3.75
C ARG A 72 -12.95 20.58 4.15
N ASP A 73 -13.40 20.43 5.39
CA ASP A 73 -13.81 19.14 5.95
C ASP A 73 -15.32 18.91 5.82
N PHE A 74 -15.77 17.68 5.61
CA PHE A 74 -17.20 17.35 5.62
C PHE A 74 -17.84 17.65 6.98
N ARG A 75 -18.67 18.70 7.01
CA ARG A 75 -19.44 19.15 8.17
C ARG A 75 -20.79 19.69 7.73
N THR A 76 -21.72 19.85 8.66
CA THR A 76 -23.00 20.51 8.32
C THR A 76 -22.76 21.97 7.98
N LEU A 77 -23.70 22.56 7.22
CA LEU A 77 -23.64 23.97 6.87
C LEU A 77 -23.59 24.87 8.12
N ASP A 78 -24.35 24.55 9.16
CA ASP A 78 -24.36 25.30 10.42
C ASP A 78 -23.02 25.23 11.17
N GLU A 79 -22.32 24.09 11.11
CA GLU A 79 -20.97 23.94 11.66
C GLU A 79 -19.96 24.80 10.90
N HIS A 80 -20.07 24.87 9.57
CA HIS A 80 -19.23 25.73 8.74
C HIS A 80 -19.49 27.22 9.01
N VAL A 81 -20.76 27.63 9.10
CA VAL A 81 -21.12 29.00 9.47
C VAL A 81 -20.49 29.38 10.82
N ALA A 82 -20.63 28.52 11.83
CA ALA A 82 -20.05 28.77 13.15
C ALA A 82 -18.51 28.88 13.10
N ARG A 83 -17.84 28.06 12.29
CA ARG A 83 -16.39 28.12 12.10
C ARG A 83 -15.95 29.41 11.40
N VAL A 84 -16.65 29.83 10.36
CA VAL A 84 -16.37 31.08 9.64
C VAL A 84 -16.55 32.29 10.56
N GLN A 85 -17.66 32.37 11.30
CA GLN A 85 -17.91 33.48 12.24
C GLN A 85 -16.86 33.58 13.36
N THR A 86 -16.26 32.45 13.75
CA THR A 86 -15.26 32.42 14.83
C THR A 86 -13.83 32.63 14.36
N THR A 87 -13.55 32.41 13.08
CA THR A 87 -12.18 32.43 12.53
C THR A 87 -11.91 33.66 11.68
N ILE A 88 -12.91 34.22 11.01
CA ILE A 88 -12.75 35.36 10.08
C ILE A 88 -13.18 36.67 10.77
N PRO A 89 -12.26 37.62 10.99
CA PRO A 89 -12.58 38.91 11.58
C PRO A 89 -13.64 39.68 10.77
N GLY A 90 -14.61 40.27 11.47
CA GLY A 90 -15.67 41.08 10.86
C GLY A 90 -16.93 40.30 10.47
N LEU A 91 -16.94 38.97 10.65
CA LEU A 91 -18.09 38.10 10.36
C LEU A 91 -18.78 37.54 11.63
N GLU A 92 -18.37 37.96 12.83
CA GLU A 92 -18.76 37.37 14.12
C GLU A 92 -20.29 37.38 14.36
N ASN A 93 -21.02 38.34 13.77
CA ASN A 93 -22.47 38.48 13.90
C ASN A 93 -23.22 38.39 12.56
N GLN A 94 -22.58 37.87 11.52
CA GLN A 94 -23.12 37.83 10.16
C GLN A 94 -23.66 36.44 9.77
N ARG A 95 -24.27 35.70 10.70
CA ARG A 95 -24.68 34.29 10.49
C ARG A 95 -25.47 34.09 9.20
N ASP A 96 -26.51 34.88 8.99
CA ASP A 96 -27.41 34.71 7.83
C ASP A 96 -26.72 35.07 6.50
N ALA A 97 -25.85 36.09 6.51
CA ALA A 97 -25.07 36.47 5.33
C ALA A 97 -24.03 35.39 4.99
N VAL A 98 -23.30 34.87 5.99
CA VAL A 98 -22.36 33.76 5.81
C VAL A 98 -23.09 32.54 5.27
N LYS A 99 -24.23 32.19 5.86
CA LYS A 99 -25.05 31.05 5.41
C LYS A 99 -25.46 31.21 3.95
N THR A 100 -25.97 32.38 3.56
CA THR A 100 -26.36 32.68 2.16
C THR A 100 -25.18 32.53 1.19
N VAL A 101 -23.98 32.97 1.58
CA VAL A 101 -22.77 32.81 0.76
C VAL A 101 -22.40 31.34 0.63
N LEU A 102 -22.43 30.56 1.72
CA LEU A 102 -22.12 29.13 1.67
C LEU A 102 -23.16 28.35 0.85
N GLU A 103 -24.45 28.70 0.93
CA GLU A 103 -25.51 28.13 0.08
C GLU A 103 -25.24 28.42 -1.41
N SER A 104 -24.83 29.65 -1.74
CA SER A 104 -24.40 29.98 -3.11
C SER A 104 -23.18 29.18 -3.57
N LEU A 105 -22.27 28.81 -2.65
CA LEU A 105 -21.13 27.94 -2.96
C LEU A 105 -21.57 26.47 -3.17
N VAL A 106 -22.62 26.01 -2.50
CA VAL A 106 -23.26 24.71 -2.76
C VAL A 106 -23.89 24.69 -4.14
N ASP A 107 -24.67 25.72 -4.50
CA ASP A 107 -25.33 25.82 -5.80
C ASP A 107 -24.33 25.83 -6.97
N ARG A 108 -23.11 26.32 -6.72
CA ARG A 108 -22.00 26.35 -7.68
C ARG A 108 -21.10 25.11 -7.62
N GLU A 109 -21.46 24.11 -6.81
CA GLU A 109 -20.69 22.89 -6.56
C GLU A 109 -19.25 23.11 -6.06
N LEU A 110 -18.98 24.29 -5.48
CA LEU A 110 -17.71 24.61 -4.82
C LEU A 110 -17.67 24.09 -3.39
N LEU A 111 -18.84 23.91 -2.79
CA LEU A 111 -19.05 23.24 -1.53
C LEU A 111 -19.91 21.99 -1.79
N VAL A 112 -19.25 20.84 -1.90
CA VAL A 112 -19.83 19.57 -2.37
C VAL A 112 -20.51 18.85 -1.21
N SER A 113 -21.75 18.42 -1.40
CA SER A 113 -22.45 17.59 -0.42
C SER A 113 -21.93 16.15 -0.42
N ASP A 114 -22.08 15.45 0.70
CA ASP A 114 -21.84 14.01 0.82
C ASP A 114 -22.65 13.20 -0.19
N ASP A 115 -23.93 13.51 -0.38
CA ASP A 115 -24.79 12.84 -1.37
C ASP A 115 -24.29 13.07 -2.80
N LEU A 116 -23.84 14.30 -3.13
CA LEU A 116 -23.26 14.60 -4.44
C LEU A 116 -21.93 13.88 -4.63
N PHE A 117 -21.10 13.79 -3.59
CA PHE A 117 -19.86 13.03 -3.64
C PHE A 117 -20.11 11.54 -3.92
N VAL A 118 -21.01 10.90 -3.17
CA VAL A 118 -21.32 9.47 -3.33
C VAL A 118 -22.00 9.17 -4.68
N SER A 119 -22.92 10.03 -5.12
CA SER A 119 -23.56 9.87 -6.45
C SER A 119 -22.55 9.96 -7.58
N ARG A 120 -21.61 10.93 -7.54
CA ARG A 120 -20.53 11.03 -8.53
C ARG A 120 -19.69 9.75 -8.65
N LEU A 121 -19.44 9.03 -7.55
CA LEU A 121 -18.73 7.74 -7.60
C LEU A 121 -19.52 6.67 -8.39
N SER A 122 -20.85 6.75 -8.33
CA SER A 122 -21.76 5.82 -9.01
C SER A 122 -21.99 6.17 -10.48
N ASP A 123 -21.83 7.43 -10.85
CA ASP A 123 -21.95 7.94 -12.23
C ASP A 123 -20.71 7.62 -13.11
N GLY A 124 -19.76 6.87 -12.58
CA GLY A 124 -18.55 6.42 -13.26
C GLY A 124 -18.79 5.60 -14.52
N ARG A 125 -17.71 5.34 -15.28
CA ARG A 125 -17.75 4.54 -16.52
C ARG A 125 -18.48 3.21 -16.29
N ALA A 126 -19.37 2.85 -17.23
CA ALA A 126 -20.18 1.63 -17.18
C ALA A 126 -19.40 0.41 -16.68
N ALA A 127 -20.03 -0.37 -15.80
CA ALA A 127 -19.49 -1.58 -15.19
C ALA A 127 -18.74 -2.42 -16.23
N ARG A 128 -17.42 -2.55 -16.07
CA ARG A 128 -16.61 -3.41 -16.92
C ARG A 128 -16.90 -4.86 -16.54
N ALA A 129 -17.22 -5.67 -17.54
CA ALA A 129 -17.38 -7.11 -17.32
C ALA A 129 -16.09 -7.68 -16.73
N SER A 130 -16.21 -8.26 -15.53
CA SER A 130 -15.08 -8.87 -14.85
C SER A 130 -14.51 -10.03 -15.67
N LYS A 131 -13.19 -10.05 -15.87
CA LYS A 131 -12.51 -11.13 -16.63
C LYS A 131 -12.54 -12.44 -15.87
N PRO A 132 -12.48 -13.62 -16.50
CA PRO A 132 -12.38 -14.87 -15.75
C PRO A 132 -11.08 -14.95 -14.92
N LEU A 133 -11.07 -15.85 -13.94
CA LEU A 133 -9.85 -16.24 -13.23
C LEU A 133 -9.04 -17.18 -14.13
N ARG A 134 -7.80 -16.81 -14.48
CA ARG A 134 -6.85 -17.68 -15.20
C ARG A 134 -6.47 -18.88 -14.34
N ALA A 135 -5.89 -18.63 -13.17
CA ALA A 135 -5.39 -19.64 -12.26
C ALA A 135 -5.06 -19.05 -10.88
N ALA A 136 -4.91 -19.94 -9.90
CA ALA A 136 -4.26 -19.66 -8.63
C ALA A 136 -2.76 -20.03 -8.74
N PHE A 137 -1.90 -19.03 -8.76
CA PHE A 137 -0.45 -19.20 -8.81
C PHE A 137 0.12 -19.33 -7.40
N ILE A 138 1.07 -20.24 -7.21
CA ILE A 138 1.73 -20.50 -5.93
C ILE A 138 3.24 -20.32 -6.15
N ARG A 139 3.86 -19.39 -5.43
CA ARG A 139 5.31 -19.21 -5.44
C ARG A 139 5.94 -20.18 -4.45
N ALA A 140 6.84 -21.04 -4.93
CA ALA A 140 7.57 -22.00 -4.10
C ALA A 140 9.08 -21.86 -4.31
N CYS A 141 9.88 -22.00 -3.24
CA CYS A 141 11.34 -21.92 -3.32
C CYS A 141 11.99 -22.65 -2.14
N ASP A 142 12.63 -23.80 -2.39
CA ASP A 142 13.45 -24.58 -1.45
C ASP A 142 12.80 -24.85 -0.08
N ARG A 143 11.45 -24.90 -0.01
CA ARG A 143 10.68 -25.10 1.23
C ARG A 143 9.52 -26.08 1.06
N PRO A 144 9.78 -27.37 0.78
CA PRO A 144 8.71 -28.32 0.46
C PRO A 144 7.70 -28.53 1.59
N ALA A 145 8.11 -28.40 2.85
CA ALA A 145 7.21 -28.54 3.99
C ALA A 145 6.20 -27.39 4.10
N GLN A 146 6.54 -26.18 3.63
CA GLN A 146 5.60 -25.06 3.55
C GLN A 146 4.58 -25.30 2.44
N LEU A 147 5.06 -25.66 1.24
CA LEU A 147 4.18 -25.98 0.12
C LEU A 147 3.20 -27.12 0.45
N ASP A 148 3.65 -28.16 1.12
CA ASP A 148 2.80 -29.29 1.56
C ASP A 148 1.63 -28.81 2.45
N ARG A 149 1.91 -27.94 3.44
CA ARG A 149 0.87 -27.37 4.31
C ARG A 149 -0.13 -26.50 3.55
N LEU A 150 0.35 -25.69 2.61
CA LEU A 150 -0.52 -24.88 1.76
C LEU A 150 -1.42 -25.78 0.90
N LEU A 151 -0.84 -26.75 0.19
CA LEU A 151 -1.59 -27.69 -0.67
C LEU A 151 -2.60 -28.51 0.13
N ALA A 152 -2.28 -28.94 1.35
CA ALA A 152 -3.23 -29.59 2.25
C ALA A 152 -4.43 -28.67 2.56
N SER A 153 -4.19 -27.40 2.91
CA SER A 153 -5.27 -26.44 3.17
C SER A 153 -6.10 -26.12 1.92
N LEU A 154 -5.48 -26.12 0.73
CA LEU A 154 -6.19 -25.98 -0.55
C LEU A 154 -7.02 -27.22 -0.88
N ALA A 155 -6.57 -28.42 -0.51
CA ALA A 155 -7.32 -29.64 -0.72
C ALA A 155 -8.58 -29.69 0.18
N ASP A 156 -8.45 -29.24 1.43
CA ASP A 156 -9.58 -29.07 2.35
C ASP A 156 -10.62 -28.09 1.77
N TYR A 157 -10.11 -26.98 1.25
CA TYR A 157 -10.89 -25.97 0.56
C TYR A 157 -11.63 -26.53 -0.67
N GLU A 158 -10.95 -27.24 -1.58
CA GLU A 158 -11.57 -27.80 -2.79
C GLU A 158 -12.61 -28.89 -2.45
N ARG A 159 -12.41 -29.64 -1.35
CA ARG A 159 -13.42 -30.58 -0.85
C ARG A 159 -14.69 -29.87 -0.38
N ARG A 160 -14.56 -28.70 0.24
CA ARG A 160 -15.69 -27.91 0.75
C ARG A 160 -16.45 -27.20 -0.36
N PHE A 161 -15.77 -26.45 -1.22
CA PHE A 161 -16.40 -25.55 -2.19
C PHE A 161 -16.53 -26.13 -3.59
N ARG A 162 -15.78 -27.20 -3.92
CA ARG A 162 -15.85 -27.94 -5.20
C ARG A 162 -15.73 -27.03 -6.43
N SER A 163 -14.85 -26.05 -6.35
CA SER A 163 -14.70 -25.05 -7.40
C SER A 163 -13.84 -25.54 -8.58
N ALA A 164 -13.08 -26.62 -8.39
CA ALA A 164 -12.26 -27.26 -9.42
C ALA A 164 -11.28 -26.28 -10.08
N ARG A 165 -10.57 -25.47 -9.28
CA ARG A 165 -9.66 -24.46 -9.81
C ARG A 165 -8.46 -25.03 -10.54
N HIS A 166 -7.89 -24.21 -11.42
CA HIS A 166 -6.56 -24.44 -11.96
C HIS A 166 -5.51 -23.85 -11.02
N TYR A 167 -4.66 -24.71 -10.47
CA TYR A 167 -3.51 -24.34 -9.66
C TYR A 167 -2.22 -24.39 -10.47
N VAL A 168 -1.34 -23.41 -10.30
CA VAL A 168 -0.05 -23.36 -10.98
C VAL A 168 1.05 -23.13 -9.95
N VAL A 169 1.93 -24.12 -9.76
CA VAL A 169 3.10 -23.98 -8.88
C VAL A 169 4.26 -23.45 -9.69
N LEU A 170 4.77 -22.28 -9.29
CA LEU A 170 5.92 -21.60 -9.87
C LEU A 170 7.14 -21.85 -8.97
N ASP A 171 7.90 -22.87 -9.33
CA ASP A 171 9.04 -23.32 -8.55
C ASP A 171 10.31 -22.55 -8.96
N ASP A 172 10.90 -21.87 -7.98
CA ASP A 172 12.15 -21.11 -8.09
C ASP A 172 13.28 -21.72 -7.23
N SER A 173 13.13 -22.99 -6.83
CA SER A 173 14.09 -23.73 -6.01
C SER A 173 15.43 -23.91 -6.71
N SER A 174 16.50 -23.87 -5.92
CA SER A 174 17.88 -24.06 -6.37
C SER A 174 18.36 -25.51 -6.24
N THR A 175 17.68 -26.32 -5.44
CA THR A 175 18.09 -27.70 -5.13
C THR A 175 17.23 -28.74 -5.84
N GLU A 176 17.86 -29.73 -6.50
CA GLU A 176 17.14 -30.83 -7.17
C GLU A 176 16.19 -31.57 -6.22
N ALA A 177 16.62 -31.82 -4.98
CA ALA A 177 15.79 -32.46 -3.96
C ALA A 177 14.50 -31.69 -3.66
N SER A 178 14.55 -30.35 -3.61
CA SER A 178 13.35 -29.54 -3.40
C SER A 178 12.45 -29.54 -4.63
N ILE A 179 13.03 -29.44 -5.83
CA ILE A 179 12.29 -29.49 -7.11
C ILE A 179 11.53 -30.80 -7.25
N ASP A 180 12.20 -31.94 -7.00
CA ASP A 180 11.59 -33.26 -7.07
C ASP A 180 10.49 -33.41 -6.02
N ARG A 181 10.74 -32.96 -4.79
CA ARG A 181 9.72 -33.02 -3.73
C ARG A 181 8.50 -32.16 -4.04
N HIS A 182 8.68 -30.94 -4.56
CA HIS A 182 7.55 -30.10 -4.99
C HIS A 182 6.77 -30.74 -6.13
N ARG A 183 7.45 -31.36 -7.10
CA ARG A 183 6.80 -32.06 -8.21
C ARG A 183 5.93 -33.22 -7.71
N ASP A 184 6.41 -33.98 -6.73
CA ASP A 184 5.65 -35.08 -6.12
C ASP A 184 4.45 -34.58 -5.31
N LEU A 185 4.63 -33.51 -4.51
CA LEU A 185 3.53 -32.85 -3.79
C LEU A 185 2.42 -32.38 -4.74
N VAL A 186 2.80 -31.77 -5.87
CA VAL A 186 1.85 -31.31 -6.88
C VAL A 186 1.09 -32.46 -7.53
N ARG A 187 1.77 -33.57 -7.86
CA ARG A 187 1.12 -34.78 -8.39
C ARG A 187 0.13 -35.38 -7.40
N GLU A 188 0.52 -35.45 -6.13
CA GLU A 188 -0.34 -35.95 -5.06
C GLU A 188 -1.58 -35.07 -4.86
N PHE A 189 -1.40 -33.75 -4.84
CA PHE A 189 -2.49 -32.80 -4.76
C PHE A 189 -3.47 -32.94 -5.93
N ALA A 190 -2.97 -33.03 -7.17
CA ALA A 190 -3.79 -33.23 -8.36
C ALA A 190 -4.60 -34.55 -8.28
N ARG A 191 -3.95 -35.65 -7.87
CA ARG A 191 -4.60 -36.96 -7.71
C ARG A 191 -5.69 -36.93 -6.64
N THR A 192 -5.46 -36.22 -5.54
CA THR A 192 -6.35 -36.20 -4.38
C THR A 192 -7.56 -35.29 -4.58
N THR A 193 -7.39 -34.17 -5.29
CA THR A 193 -8.44 -33.17 -5.49
C THR A 193 -9.16 -33.30 -6.83
N GLY A 194 -8.53 -33.92 -7.84
CA GLY A 194 -9.02 -33.92 -9.23
C GLY A 194 -8.89 -32.57 -9.92
N CYS A 195 -8.27 -31.56 -9.29
CA CYS A 195 -8.07 -30.25 -9.88
C CYS A 195 -7.05 -30.28 -11.02
N LYS A 196 -7.17 -29.31 -11.94
CA LYS A 196 -6.12 -29.07 -12.94
C LYS A 196 -4.92 -28.44 -12.23
N VAL A 197 -3.74 -29.04 -12.37
CA VAL A 197 -2.52 -28.52 -11.75
C VAL A 197 -1.38 -28.49 -12.76
N THR A 198 -0.66 -27.37 -12.81
CA THR A 198 0.53 -27.19 -13.64
C THR A 198 1.72 -26.90 -12.74
N PHE A 199 2.83 -27.61 -12.96
CA PHE A 199 4.10 -27.36 -12.29
C PHE A 199 5.05 -26.68 -13.28
N ILE A 200 5.64 -25.56 -12.89
CA ILE A 200 6.61 -24.83 -13.70
C ILE A 200 7.92 -24.74 -12.90
N GLY A 201 8.81 -25.69 -13.12
CA GLY A 201 10.16 -25.69 -12.57
C GLY A 201 11.19 -25.06 -13.50
N PRO A 202 12.50 -25.18 -13.18
CA PRO A 202 13.57 -24.57 -13.97
C PRO A 202 13.54 -24.96 -15.46
N ALA A 203 13.28 -26.24 -15.76
CA ALA A 203 13.23 -26.73 -17.15
C ALA A 203 12.05 -26.16 -17.93
N GLU A 204 10.85 -26.17 -17.33
CA GLU A 204 9.64 -25.58 -17.90
C GLU A 204 9.82 -24.07 -18.15
N ARG A 205 10.44 -23.38 -17.18
CA ARG A 205 10.71 -21.95 -17.27
C ARG A 205 11.69 -21.60 -18.38
N GLN A 206 12.76 -22.39 -18.54
CA GLN A 206 13.71 -22.24 -19.65
C GLN A 206 13.00 -22.37 -21.00
N ARG A 207 12.16 -23.40 -21.18
CA ARG A 207 11.38 -23.59 -22.41
C ARG A 207 10.47 -22.39 -22.71
N LEU A 208 9.81 -21.85 -21.68
CA LEU A 208 8.97 -20.66 -21.79
C LEU A 208 9.78 -19.43 -22.20
N ALA A 209 10.93 -19.18 -21.56
CA ALA A 209 11.81 -18.07 -21.89
C ALA A 209 12.30 -18.17 -23.34
N ASP A 210 12.74 -19.35 -23.79
CA ASP A 210 13.19 -19.55 -25.17
C ASP A 210 12.05 -19.37 -26.19
N LYS A 211 10.83 -19.81 -25.87
CA LYS A 211 9.63 -19.58 -26.71
C LYS A 211 9.32 -18.09 -26.83
N LEU A 212 9.33 -17.35 -25.72
CA LEU A 212 9.09 -15.91 -25.70
C LEU A 212 10.19 -15.16 -26.46
N ALA A 213 11.45 -15.53 -26.25
CA ALA A 213 12.59 -14.94 -26.92
C ALA A 213 12.60 -15.20 -28.43
N LYS A 214 12.13 -16.37 -28.87
CA LYS A 214 11.94 -16.67 -30.29
C LYS A 214 10.88 -15.78 -30.93
N ALA A 215 9.80 -15.47 -30.21
CA ALA A 215 8.74 -14.60 -30.68
C ALA A 215 9.12 -13.11 -30.64
N LEU A 216 9.92 -12.72 -29.64
CA LEU A 216 10.37 -11.34 -29.41
C LEU A 216 11.90 -11.28 -29.28
N PRO A 217 12.66 -11.42 -30.38
CA PRO A 217 14.13 -11.47 -30.31
C PRO A 217 14.76 -10.20 -29.71
N ALA A 218 14.15 -9.04 -29.96
CA ALA A 218 14.61 -7.76 -29.40
C ALA A 218 14.51 -7.71 -27.86
N ALA A 219 13.64 -8.52 -27.26
CA ALA A 219 13.44 -8.57 -25.82
C ALA A 219 14.23 -9.70 -25.12
N ARG A 220 15.09 -10.46 -25.85
CA ARG A 220 15.81 -11.63 -25.31
C ARG A 220 16.48 -11.36 -23.97
N ALA A 221 17.29 -10.30 -23.89
CA ALA A 221 18.05 -9.98 -22.69
C ALA A 221 17.14 -9.68 -21.49
N ALA A 222 16.05 -8.92 -21.72
CA ALA A 222 15.06 -8.64 -20.70
C ALA A 222 14.30 -9.90 -20.26
N ILE A 223 13.93 -10.78 -21.20
CA ILE A 223 13.26 -12.06 -20.92
C ILE A 223 14.15 -12.94 -20.03
N ASP A 224 15.42 -13.11 -20.42
CA ASP A 224 16.37 -13.91 -19.66
C ASP A 224 16.56 -13.32 -18.25
N SER A 225 16.70 -12.00 -18.13
CA SER A 225 16.82 -11.29 -16.84
C SER A 225 15.57 -11.46 -15.95
N LEU A 226 14.37 -11.29 -16.51
CA LEU A 226 13.10 -11.30 -15.79
C LEU A 226 12.69 -12.69 -15.29
N LEU A 227 13.03 -13.73 -16.06
CA LEU A 227 12.47 -15.06 -15.84
C LEU A 227 13.50 -16.07 -15.34
N LEU A 228 14.75 -15.99 -15.78
CA LEU A 228 15.75 -17.03 -15.50
C LEU A 228 16.65 -16.65 -14.31
N PRO A 229 17.12 -17.64 -13.54
CA PRO A 229 18.18 -17.42 -12.55
C PRO A 229 19.43 -16.83 -13.22
N GLN A 230 19.99 -15.79 -12.60
CA GLN A 230 21.20 -15.13 -13.11
C GLN A 230 22.45 -15.77 -12.50
N PRO A 231 23.51 -16.04 -13.29
CA PRO A 231 24.76 -16.59 -12.77
C PRO A 231 25.34 -15.74 -11.63
N GLY A 232 25.64 -16.37 -10.50
CA GLY A 232 26.22 -15.70 -9.33
C GLY A 232 25.25 -14.86 -8.49
N ALA A 233 23.97 -14.78 -8.87
CA ALA A 233 22.96 -14.12 -8.04
C ALA A 233 22.59 -15.00 -6.84
N THR A 234 22.93 -14.55 -5.63
CA THR A 234 22.55 -15.20 -4.36
C THR A 234 21.29 -14.59 -3.74
N ASN A 235 20.75 -13.54 -4.36
CA ASN A 235 19.62 -12.79 -3.84
C ASN A 235 18.32 -13.58 -4.03
N PHE A 236 17.39 -13.37 -3.10
CA PHE A 236 16.03 -13.92 -3.14
C PHE A 236 15.36 -13.64 -4.51
N GLY A 237 14.76 -14.67 -5.11
CA GLY A 237 14.21 -14.64 -6.47
C GLY A 237 12.71 -14.43 -6.60
N GLY A 238 12.03 -13.97 -5.54
CA GLY A 238 10.56 -13.90 -5.49
C GLY A 238 9.89 -13.16 -6.65
N GLY A 239 10.58 -12.18 -7.24
CA GLY A 239 10.09 -11.43 -8.40
C GLY A 239 10.04 -12.21 -9.71
N ARG A 240 10.85 -13.28 -9.88
CA ARG A 240 10.81 -14.10 -11.12
C ARG A 240 9.48 -14.82 -11.27
N SER A 241 9.03 -15.50 -10.22
CA SER A 241 7.72 -16.18 -10.21
C SER A 241 6.58 -15.17 -10.32
N TRP A 242 6.74 -13.96 -9.78
CA TRP A 242 5.77 -12.88 -9.96
C TRP A 242 5.61 -12.48 -11.43
N ASN A 243 6.72 -12.16 -12.10
CA ASN A 243 6.74 -11.78 -13.51
C ASN A 243 6.16 -12.90 -14.39
N LEU A 244 6.46 -14.16 -14.06
CA LEU A 244 5.91 -15.30 -14.77
C LEU A 244 4.39 -15.42 -14.60
N ALA A 245 3.85 -15.23 -13.39
CA ALA A 245 2.41 -15.22 -13.17
C ALA A 245 1.71 -14.10 -13.96
N LEU A 246 2.31 -12.90 -14.01
CA LEU A 246 1.79 -11.78 -14.80
C LEU A 246 1.73 -12.11 -16.30
N LEU A 247 2.73 -12.80 -16.86
CA LEU A 247 2.70 -13.21 -18.26
C LEU A 247 1.68 -14.32 -18.52
N LEU A 248 1.65 -15.35 -17.67
CA LEU A 248 0.75 -16.50 -17.84
C LEU A 248 -0.73 -16.13 -17.63
N SER A 249 -1.01 -15.04 -16.93
CA SER A 249 -2.36 -14.51 -16.70
C SER A 249 -2.71 -13.27 -17.51
N ALA A 250 -1.83 -12.81 -18.42
CA ALA A 250 -2.07 -11.60 -19.19
C ALA A 250 -3.45 -11.62 -19.89
N GLY A 251 -4.26 -10.60 -19.63
CA GLY A 251 -5.63 -10.44 -20.13
C GLY A 251 -6.75 -10.95 -19.21
N ASP A 252 -6.43 -11.65 -18.12
CA ASP A 252 -7.40 -12.25 -17.19
C ASP A 252 -7.03 -11.96 -15.72
N ARG A 253 -7.92 -12.28 -14.78
CA ARG A 253 -7.61 -12.16 -13.34
C ARG A 253 -6.75 -13.33 -12.86
N PHE A 254 -5.97 -13.14 -11.81
CA PHE A 254 -5.27 -14.25 -11.15
C PHE A 254 -5.22 -14.08 -9.64
N VAL A 255 -4.95 -15.19 -8.94
CA VAL A 255 -4.65 -15.20 -7.51
C VAL A 255 -3.20 -15.64 -7.30
N MET A 256 -2.53 -15.08 -6.28
CA MET A 256 -1.17 -15.44 -5.90
C MET A 256 -1.13 -15.90 -4.44
N PHE A 257 -0.41 -17.00 -4.20
CA PHE A 257 -0.03 -17.48 -2.86
C PHE A 257 1.48 -17.50 -2.71
N ASP A 258 1.92 -17.16 -1.49
CA ASP A 258 3.22 -17.57 -0.99
C ASP A 258 3.10 -18.95 -0.34
N ASP A 259 4.17 -19.73 -0.39
CA ASP A 259 4.23 -21.10 0.15
C ASP A 259 3.98 -21.18 1.67
N ASP A 260 4.14 -20.07 2.40
CA ASP A 260 3.83 -19.97 3.83
C ASP A 260 2.38 -19.57 4.15
N HIS A 261 1.53 -19.35 3.14
CA HIS A 261 0.11 -19.11 3.36
C HIS A 261 -0.66 -20.39 3.74
N ARG A 262 -1.77 -20.20 4.46
CA ARG A 262 -2.66 -21.28 4.90
C ARG A 262 -4.11 -20.80 5.00
N LEU A 263 -5.02 -21.56 4.41
CA LEU A 263 -6.47 -21.40 4.58
C LEU A 263 -6.98 -22.09 5.87
N PRO A 264 -8.13 -21.67 6.43
CA PRO A 264 -9.14 -20.76 5.87
C PRO A 264 -8.79 -19.27 5.98
N LEU A 265 -9.56 -18.41 5.31
CA LEU A 265 -9.61 -16.98 5.69
C LEU A 265 -10.42 -16.83 6.97
N LYS A 266 -9.95 -15.96 7.85
CA LYS A 266 -10.60 -15.66 9.11
C LYS A 266 -10.91 -14.17 9.26
N ARG A 267 -11.86 -13.85 10.12
CA ARG A 267 -12.21 -12.49 10.53
C ARG A 267 -11.97 -12.31 12.03
N HIS A 268 -11.38 -11.18 12.40
CA HIS A 268 -11.21 -10.83 13.81
C HIS A 268 -12.53 -10.31 14.37
N GLU A 269 -12.76 -10.45 15.67
CA GLU A 269 -13.92 -9.85 16.38
C GLU A 269 -14.00 -8.31 16.27
N LEU A 270 -12.90 -7.65 15.88
CA LEU A 270 -12.84 -6.19 15.70
C LEU A 270 -13.21 -5.77 14.28
N ALA A 271 -13.51 -6.72 13.39
CA ALA A 271 -13.87 -6.43 12.03
C ALA A 271 -15.30 -5.88 11.94
N ALA A 272 -15.48 -4.83 11.15
CA ALA A 272 -16.76 -4.21 10.86
C ALA A 272 -16.96 -4.06 9.34
N SER A 273 -18.21 -3.87 8.92
CA SER A 273 -18.57 -3.51 7.56
C SER A 273 -18.24 -2.04 7.25
N GLY A 274 -18.19 -1.71 5.96
CA GLY A 274 -17.91 -0.36 5.48
C GLY A 274 -16.44 -0.13 5.14
N LEU A 275 -16.17 1.02 4.53
CA LEU A 275 -14.81 1.48 4.22
C LEU A 275 -14.28 2.39 5.33
N ASP A 276 -13.04 2.13 5.74
CA ASP A 276 -12.28 3.05 6.58
C ASP A 276 -11.56 4.06 5.68
N LEU A 277 -12.07 5.29 5.68
CA LEU A 277 -11.53 6.41 4.93
C LEU A 277 -10.47 7.21 5.71
N ALA A 278 -10.17 6.84 6.96
CA ALA A 278 -9.22 7.57 7.79
C ALA A 278 -7.77 7.17 7.43
N PRO A 279 -6.99 8.05 6.78
CA PRO A 279 -5.65 7.70 6.30
C PRO A 279 -4.64 7.47 7.42
N SER A 280 -4.92 7.96 8.63
CA SER A 280 -4.05 7.82 9.80
C SER A 280 -4.27 6.52 10.57
N ARG A 281 -5.36 5.78 10.30
CA ARG A 281 -5.67 4.56 11.03
C ARG A 281 -4.86 3.43 10.42
N GLY A 282 -3.81 3.01 11.12
CA GLY A 282 -2.97 1.87 10.72
C GLY A 282 -3.68 0.52 10.86
N ALA A 283 -3.03 -0.54 10.36
CA ALA A 283 -3.42 -1.91 10.72
C ALA A 283 -3.23 -2.11 12.23
N PHE A 284 -4.08 -2.95 12.84
CA PHE A 284 -3.95 -3.31 14.25
C PHE A 284 -3.22 -4.64 14.39
N ALA A 285 -2.62 -4.85 15.57
CA ALA A 285 -2.02 -6.12 15.93
C ALA A 285 -2.55 -6.66 17.26
N ARG A 286 -2.70 -7.99 17.36
CA ARG A 286 -2.97 -8.71 18.62
C ARG A 286 -1.99 -9.85 18.77
N PHE A 287 -1.50 -10.08 19.98
CA PHE A 287 -0.44 -11.05 20.24
C PHE A 287 -0.96 -12.29 20.97
N PHE A 288 -0.33 -13.44 20.70
CA PHE A 288 -0.74 -14.73 21.25
C PHE A 288 0.44 -15.45 21.88
N ARG A 289 0.16 -16.37 22.81
CA ARG A 289 1.22 -17.06 23.56
C ARG A 289 2.02 -18.01 22.67
N ASN A 290 1.38 -18.60 21.68
CA ASN A 290 1.97 -19.59 20.79
C ASN A 290 1.26 -19.61 19.43
N MET A 291 1.82 -20.38 18.49
CA MET A 291 1.29 -20.53 17.13
C MET A 291 -0.10 -21.18 17.11
N GLU A 292 -0.41 -22.09 18.03
CA GLU A 292 -1.74 -22.73 18.09
C GLU A 292 -2.84 -21.71 18.39
N GLU A 293 -2.62 -20.83 19.38
CA GLU A 293 -3.53 -19.74 19.70
C GLU A 293 -3.65 -18.72 18.57
N ALA A 294 -2.52 -18.34 17.95
CA ALA A 294 -2.54 -17.42 16.80
C ALA A 294 -3.32 -18.00 15.61
N LEU A 295 -3.20 -19.30 15.35
CA LEU A 295 -3.96 -20.00 14.31
C LEU A 295 -5.42 -20.25 14.70
N GLY A 296 -5.71 -20.35 16.00
CA GLY A 296 -7.05 -20.49 16.55
C GLY A 296 -7.85 -19.19 16.55
N ALA A 297 -7.18 -18.04 16.61
CA ALA A 297 -7.80 -16.71 16.66
C ALA A 297 -8.71 -16.40 15.46
N GLY A 298 -9.74 -15.61 15.73
CA GLY A 298 -10.74 -15.17 14.75
C GLY A 298 -11.71 -16.27 14.31
N GLU A 299 -12.76 -15.85 13.62
CA GLU A 299 -13.81 -16.72 13.09
C GLU A 299 -13.53 -17.06 11.63
N GLU A 300 -13.70 -18.32 11.26
CA GLU A 300 -13.58 -18.76 9.87
C GLU A 300 -14.71 -18.18 9.01
N ILE A 301 -14.35 -17.69 7.82
CA ILE A 301 -15.33 -17.20 6.86
C ILE A 301 -16.01 -18.39 6.16
N ASP A 302 -17.35 -18.40 6.15
CA ASP A 302 -18.15 -19.44 5.51
C ASP A 302 -18.29 -19.27 3.97
N ALA A 303 -17.80 -18.15 3.44
CA ALA A 303 -17.75 -17.89 2.01
C ALA A 303 -16.48 -18.45 1.35
N ASP A 304 -16.55 -18.66 0.03
CA ASP A 304 -15.39 -19.01 -0.76
C ASP A 304 -14.32 -17.88 -0.70
N PRO A 305 -13.13 -18.09 -0.10
CA PRO A 305 -12.05 -17.10 -0.03
C PRO A 305 -11.64 -16.49 -1.37
N PHE A 306 -11.67 -17.25 -2.46
CA PHE A 306 -11.33 -16.71 -3.76
C PHE A 306 -12.46 -15.82 -4.29
N ALA A 307 -13.71 -16.26 -4.17
CA ALA A 307 -14.86 -15.48 -4.60
C ALA A 307 -14.92 -14.14 -3.84
N LEU A 308 -14.70 -14.16 -2.53
CA LEU A 308 -14.68 -12.95 -1.69
C LEU A 308 -13.72 -11.88 -2.25
N HIS A 309 -12.52 -12.26 -2.64
CA HIS A 309 -11.53 -11.36 -3.22
C HIS A 309 -11.82 -11.01 -4.68
N LEU A 310 -12.20 -12.00 -5.49
CA LEU A 310 -12.45 -11.82 -6.92
C LEU A 310 -13.70 -10.97 -7.19
N ASP A 311 -14.71 -11.02 -6.31
CA ASP A 311 -15.91 -10.20 -6.45
C ASP A 311 -15.57 -8.71 -6.39
N ALA A 312 -14.57 -8.30 -5.59
CA ALA A 312 -14.11 -6.92 -5.54
C ALA A 312 -13.06 -6.62 -6.62
N CYS A 313 -12.17 -7.56 -6.93
CA CYS A 313 -11.08 -7.38 -7.88
C CYS A 313 -11.58 -7.14 -9.33
N GLY A 314 -11.19 -6.00 -9.90
CA GLY A 314 -11.60 -5.48 -11.20
C GLY A 314 -12.87 -4.61 -11.15
N SER A 315 -13.50 -4.44 -9.98
CA SER A 315 -14.71 -3.62 -9.85
C SER A 315 -14.38 -2.13 -9.86
N GLY A 316 -15.25 -1.31 -10.48
CA GLY A 316 -15.21 0.14 -10.34
C GLY A 316 -15.60 0.57 -8.92
N ILE A 317 -15.17 1.76 -8.50
CA ILE A 317 -15.45 2.25 -7.15
C ILE A 317 -16.96 2.38 -6.88
N GLY A 318 -17.75 2.82 -7.86
CA GLY A 318 -19.21 2.92 -7.76
C GLY A 318 -19.86 1.57 -7.44
N ASP A 319 -19.51 0.53 -8.18
CA ASP A 319 -20.00 -0.85 -7.94
C ASP A 319 -19.53 -1.41 -6.60
N LEU A 320 -18.37 -0.96 -6.10
CA LEU A 320 -17.84 -1.39 -4.81
C LEU A 320 -18.64 -0.77 -3.67
N VAL A 321 -18.78 0.56 -3.66
CA VAL A 321 -19.44 1.32 -2.57
C VAL A 321 -20.96 1.11 -2.53
N ALA A 322 -21.55 0.60 -3.62
CA ALA A 322 -22.94 0.15 -3.65
C ALA A 322 -23.20 -1.14 -2.83
N ARG A 323 -22.15 -1.88 -2.46
CA ARG A 323 -22.28 -3.12 -1.69
C ARG A 323 -22.25 -2.80 -0.19
N ASP A 324 -23.14 -3.43 0.57
CA ASP A 324 -23.23 -3.22 2.03
C ASP A 324 -21.89 -3.43 2.76
N ALA A 325 -21.05 -4.36 2.28
CA ALA A 325 -19.74 -4.64 2.86
C ALA A 325 -18.75 -3.46 2.77
N TYR A 326 -18.93 -2.55 1.81
CA TYR A 326 -18.02 -1.44 1.49
C TYR A 326 -18.75 -0.09 1.38
N LYS A 327 -19.95 0.00 1.95
CA LYS A 327 -20.76 1.20 1.86
C LYS A 327 -20.04 2.40 2.45
N LEU A 328 -20.15 3.53 1.77
CA LEU A 328 -19.79 4.84 2.32
C LEU A 328 -21.03 5.41 3.02
N ASP A 329 -20.90 5.67 4.31
CA ASP A 329 -21.93 6.38 5.06
C ASP A 329 -21.49 7.82 5.39
N ARG A 330 -22.46 8.65 5.72
CA ARG A 330 -22.25 10.05 6.10
C ARG A 330 -21.28 10.19 7.28
N GLU A 331 -21.33 9.25 8.23
CA GLU A 331 -20.48 9.29 9.42
C GLU A 331 -19.00 9.08 9.05
N SER A 332 -18.73 8.18 8.11
CA SER A 332 -17.38 7.90 7.59
C SER A 332 -16.73 9.09 6.88
N LEU A 333 -17.54 9.98 6.29
CA LEU A 333 -17.05 11.20 5.64
C LEU A 333 -16.79 12.33 6.63
N ARG A 334 -17.54 12.39 7.75
CA ARG A 334 -17.52 13.51 8.68
C ARG A 334 -16.10 13.84 9.16
N GLY A 335 -15.72 15.11 9.03
CA GLY A 335 -14.41 15.60 9.44
C GLY A 335 -13.26 15.28 8.48
N LEU A 336 -13.51 14.54 7.39
CA LEU A 336 -12.50 14.32 6.36
C LEU A 336 -12.48 15.48 5.38
N PRO A 337 -11.29 15.98 4.99
CA PRO A 337 -11.18 16.94 3.91
C PRO A 337 -11.37 16.26 2.56
N LEU A 338 -12.17 16.87 1.68
CA LEU A 338 -12.44 16.34 0.34
C LEU A 338 -11.15 16.10 -0.47
N SER A 339 -10.14 16.95 -0.30
CA SER A 339 -8.83 16.81 -0.94
C SER A 339 -8.10 15.50 -0.60
N ARG A 340 -8.44 14.85 0.52
CA ARG A 340 -7.88 13.53 0.91
C ARG A 340 -8.57 12.36 0.19
N LEU A 341 -9.75 12.58 -0.39
CA LEU A 341 -10.55 11.56 -1.08
C LEU A 341 -10.39 11.62 -2.60
N THR A 342 -9.42 12.39 -3.10
CA THR A 342 -9.16 12.56 -4.55
C THR A 342 -8.84 11.26 -5.29
N HIS A 343 -8.35 10.24 -4.59
CA HIS A 343 -8.12 8.90 -5.12
C HIS A 343 -9.42 8.10 -5.33
N LEU A 344 -10.53 8.52 -4.73
CA LEU A 344 -11.87 7.99 -4.99
C LEU A 344 -12.48 8.77 -6.16
N ALA A 345 -12.00 8.48 -7.36
CA ALA A 345 -12.51 9.06 -8.59
C ALA A 345 -13.55 8.15 -9.25
N PRO A 346 -14.52 8.66 -10.03
CA PRO A 346 -15.56 7.83 -10.67
C PRO A 346 -15.02 6.74 -11.60
N ASP A 347 -13.83 6.94 -12.16
CA ASP A 347 -13.12 5.98 -13.02
C ASP A 347 -12.14 5.08 -12.27
N ALA A 348 -12.03 5.26 -10.95
CA ALA A 348 -11.17 4.43 -10.12
C ALA A 348 -11.67 2.99 -10.06
N ARG A 349 -10.73 2.05 -9.97
CA ARG A 349 -11.02 0.61 -9.97
C ARG A 349 -10.13 -0.15 -9.01
N VAL A 350 -10.63 -1.26 -8.48
CA VAL A 350 -9.87 -2.17 -7.62
C VAL A 350 -8.97 -3.07 -8.48
N LEU A 351 -7.71 -2.68 -8.63
CA LEU A 351 -6.73 -3.44 -9.42
C LEU A 351 -6.25 -4.69 -8.69
N ALA A 352 -6.17 -4.63 -7.36
CA ALA A 352 -5.77 -5.77 -6.55
C ALA A 352 -6.52 -5.78 -5.22
N THR A 353 -6.63 -6.96 -4.62
CA THR A 353 -7.19 -7.13 -3.28
C THR A 353 -6.21 -7.85 -2.39
N MET A 354 -6.19 -7.48 -1.11
CA MET A 354 -5.30 -8.04 -0.11
C MET A 354 -6.03 -8.24 1.22
N HIS A 355 -5.33 -8.85 2.18
CA HIS A 355 -5.86 -9.18 3.49
C HIS A 355 -4.76 -9.06 4.55
N GLY A 356 -5.16 -9.13 5.81
CA GLY A 356 -4.25 -9.29 6.94
C GLY A 356 -3.65 -10.70 7.04
N THR A 357 -2.89 -10.94 8.10
CA THR A 357 -2.32 -12.26 8.41
C THR A 357 -2.52 -12.62 9.87
N TYR A 358 -2.73 -13.90 10.14
CA TYR A 358 -2.62 -14.47 11.48
C TYR A 358 -1.58 -15.60 11.51
N GLY A 359 -0.93 -15.82 12.65
CA GLY A 359 0.25 -16.67 12.75
C GLY A 359 1.51 -15.80 12.92
N SER A 360 2.34 -15.67 11.90
CA SER A 360 3.55 -14.83 11.94
C SER A 360 3.45 -13.56 11.11
N ALA A 361 4.23 -12.52 11.43
CA ALA A 361 4.32 -11.31 10.60
C ALA A 361 4.97 -11.56 9.23
N ARG A 362 4.43 -10.90 8.20
CA ARG A 362 4.98 -10.89 6.83
C ARG A 362 6.35 -10.21 6.72
N SER A 363 6.63 -9.25 7.59
CA SER A 363 7.83 -8.42 7.54
C SER A 363 9.11 -9.15 7.98
N GLU A 364 10.26 -8.71 7.48
CA GLU A 364 11.59 -9.18 7.93
C GLU A 364 12.13 -8.42 9.15
N SER A 365 11.59 -7.24 9.42
CA SER A 365 11.86 -6.41 10.59
C SER A 365 10.61 -6.28 11.45
N ALA A 366 10.78 -6.09 12.75
CA ALA A 366 9.72 -5.80 13.70
C ALA A 366 9.66 -4.30 14.09
N ALA A 367 10.34 -3.42 13.34
CA ALA A 367 10.34 -1.98 13.60
C ALA A 367 8.93 -1.36 13.59
N TRP A 368 8.00 -1.93 12.82
CA TRP A 368 6.61 -1.50 12.77
C TRP A 368 5.86 -1.70 14.11
N LEU A 369 6.31 -2.60 14.99
CA LEU A 369 5.71 -2.80 16.32
C LEU A 369 5.82 -1.55 17.20
N TYR A 370 6.82 -0.70 16.96
CA TYR A 370 7.05 0.55 17.69
C TYR A 370 6.21 1.71 17.13
N GLN A 371 5.35 1.43 16.13
CA GLN A 371 4.40 2.37 15.53
C GLN A 371 2.94 1.95 15.76
N LEU A 372 2.71 0.94 16.63
CA LEU A 372 1.36 0.50 16.99
C LEU A 372 0.58 1.62 17.69
N ASP A 373 -0.74 1.57 17.53
CA ASP A 373 -1.66 2.42 18.30
C ASP A 373 -1.59 2.11 19.80
N ALA A 374 -2.27 2.92 20.62
CA ALA A 374 -2.21 2.76 22.08
C ALA A 374 -2.66 1.36 22.55
N GLU A 375 -3.69 0.80 21.92
CA GLU A 375 -4.23 -0.51 22.28
C GLU A 375 -3.27 -1.64 21.86
N GLY A 376 -2.76 -1.61 20.63
CA GLY A 376 -1.78 -2.58 20.15
C GLY A 376 -0.46 -2.51 20.92
N ARG A 377 -0.02 -1.31 21.31
CA ARG A 377 1.17 -1.14 22.15
C ARG A 377 0.95 -1.67 23.58
N ALA A 378 -0.22 -1.44 24.17
CA ALA A 378 -0.56 -1.98 25.48
C ALA A 378 -0.53 -3.52 25.48
N ASP A 379 -1.07 -4.16 24.43
CA ASP A 379 -0.99 -5.61 24.24
C ASP A 379 0.46 -6.08 24.01
N PHE A 380 1.20 -5.38 23.13
CA PHE A 380 2.61 -5.65 22.84
C PHE A 380 3.48 -5.63 24.11
N THR A 381 3.22 -4.70 25.03
CA THR A 381 4.02 -4.46 26.24
C THR A 381 3.28 -4.80 27.53
N ALA A 382 2.35 -5.76 27.51
CA ALA A 382 1.51 -6.08 28.68
C ALA A 382 2.34 -6.53 29.91
N SER A 383 3.43 -7.27 29.68
CA SER A 383 4.45 -7.60 30.66
C SER A 383 5.83 -7.69 29.99
N ARG A 384 6.90 -7.75 30.80
CA ARG A 384 8.25 -7.93 30.26
C ARG A 384 8.39 -9.25 29.51
N GLU A 385 7.77 -10.31 30.03
CA GLU A 385 7.75 -11.64 29.41
C GLU A 385 6.97 -11.61 28.08
N ALA A 386 5.80 -10.96 28.06
CA ALA A 386 5.03 -10.78 26.83
C ALA A 386 5.81 -9.99 25.79
N TYR A 387 6.44 -8.88 26.20
CA TYR A 387 7.29 -8.08 25.32
C TYR A 387 8.39 -8.91 24.67
N LEU A 388 9.16 -9.67 25.46
CA LEU A 388 10.26 -10.51 24.94
C LEU A 388 9.75 -11.63 24.01
N ALA A 389 8.53 -12.12 24.20
CA ALA A 389 7.90 -13.07 23.28
C ALA A 389 7.42 -12.39 21.98
N ASN A 390 6.95 -11.15 22.08
CA ASN A 390 6.27 -10.43 21.00
C ASN A 390 7.22 -9.65 20.07
N VAL A 391 8.41 -9.26 20.52
CA VAL A 391 9.39 -8.47 19.73
C VAL A 391 9.84 -9.17 18.44
N GLU A 392 9.64 -10.49 18.34
CA GLU A 392 9.94 -11.26 17.13
C GLU A 392 8.75 -11.40 16.18
N ALA A 393 7.56 -10.92 16.57
CA ALA A 393 6.34 -10.95 15.76
C ALA A 393 6.03 -12.36 15.20
N GLN A 394 6.11 -13.39 16.06
CA GLN A 394 5.95 -14.79 15.67
C GLN A 394 4.53 -15.33 15.80
N HIS A 395 3.76 -14.82 16.77
CA HIS A 395 2.42 -15.29 17.11
C HIS A 395 1.49 -14.08 17.25
N LEU A 396 0.88 -13.67 16.15
CA LEU A 396 0.03 -12.48 16.12
C LEU A 396 -1.05 -12.55 15.06
N TRP A 397 -2.03 -11.68 15.24
CA TRP A 397 -2.94 -11.20 14.20
C TRP A 397 -2.46 -9.81 13.77
N HIS A 398 -2.42 -9.55 12.46
CA HIS A 398 -2.13 -8.22 11.91
C HIS A 398 -3.03 -7.96 10.70
N GLY A 399 -3.89 -6.95 10.78
CA GLY A 399 -4.82 -6.64 9.70
C GLY A 399 -5.62 -5.36 9.95
N THR A 400 -6.65 -5.15 9.15
CA THR A 400 -7.54 -3.98 9.24
C THR A 400 -8.88 -4.32 9.91
N ARG A 401 -9.49 -3.33 10.56
CA ARG A 401 -10.82 -3.45 11.19
C ARG A 401 -11.95 -3.31 10.16
N GLN A 402 -11.75 -2.50 9.14
CA GLN A 402 -12.70 -2.25 8.07
C GLN A 402 -11.97 -2.29 6.74
N ALA A 403 -12.69 -2.45 5.64
CA ALA A 403 -12.05 -2.49 4.34
C ALA A 403 -11.35 -1.15 4.06
N ARG A 404 -10.16 -1.19 3.45
CA ARG A 404 -9.36 0.01 3.16
C ARG A 404 -8.95 0.07 1.71
N LEU A 405 -8.95 1.28 1.18
CA LEU A 405 -8.47 1.59 -0.15
C LEU A 405 -7.13 2.30 -0.04
N SER A 406 -6.15 1.85 -0.81
CA SER A 406 -4.85 2.51 -0.95
C SER A 406 -4.46 2.60 -2.42
N SER A 407 -3.56 3.52 -2.75
CA SER A 407 -2.97 3.62 -4.09
C SER A 407 -1.92 2.52 -4.33
N ILE A 408 -1.27 2.05 -3.27
CA ILE A 408 -0.23 1.02 -3.31
C ILE A 408 -0.40 -0.01 -2.18
N ALA A 409 0.09 -1.22 -2.43
CA ALA A 409 0.27 -2.29 -1.47
C ALA A 409 1.75 -2.43 -1.08
N TRP A 410 2.01 -2.78 0.17
CA TRP A 410 3.35 -3.06 0.71
C TRP A 410 3.63 -4.55 0.93
N PHE A 411 2.64 -5.40 0.65
CA PHE A 411 2.72 -6.85 0.75
C PHE A 411 2.05 -7.46 -0.48
N THR A 412 2.45 -8.68 -0.86
CA THR A 412 1.83 -9.47 -1.92
C THR A 412 0.29 -9.43 -1.84
N PRO A 413 -0.41 -8.81 -2.82
CA PRO A 413 -1.85 -8.94 -2.92
C PRO A 413 -2.28 -10.38 -3.20
N PHE A 414 -3.50 -10.71 -2.84
CA PHE A 414 -4.08 -12.03 -3.03
C PHE A 414 -4.64 -12.20 -4.44
N ALA A 415 -5.47 -11.26 -4.91
CA ALA A 415 -6.06 -11.29 -6.25
C ALA A 415 -5.69 -10.04 -7.04
N PHE A 416 -5.53 -10.20 -8.35
CA PHE A 416 -5.08 -9.17 -9.28
C PHE A 416 -5.97 -9.14 -10.52
N ASP A 417 -6.28 -7.94 -10.98
CA ASP A 417 -6.89 -7.68 -12.28
C ASP A 417 -5.81 -7.38 -13.32
N ASN A 418 -5.36 -8.44 -13.98
CA ASN A 418 -4.38 -8.38 -15.08
C ASN A 418 -5.08 -8.34 -16.45
N SER A 419 -6.29 -7.76 -16.51
CA SER A 419 -7.04 -7.55 -17.75
C SER A 419 -6.44 -6.46 -18.65
N GLU A 420 -5.74 -5.51 -18.03
CA GLU A 420 -4.92 -4.48 -18.67
C GLU A 420 -3.45 -4.66 -18.28
N LEU A 421 -2.54 -3.98 -18.99
CA LEU A 421 -1.10 -4.09 -18.79
C LEU A 421 -0.72 -3.79 -17.33
N LEU A 422 -0.36 -4.83 -16.56
CA LEU A 422 0.32 -4.69 -15.28
C LEU A 422 1.84 -4.73 -15.51
N PRO A 423 2.65 -3.89 -14.84
CA PRO A 423 4.10 -3.86 -15.04
C PRO A 423 4.79 -5.07 -14.39
N CYS A 424 6.00 -5.40 -14.86
CA CYS A 424 6.87 -6.32 -14.15
C CYS A 424 7.41 -5.71 -12.85
N THR A 425 8.07 -6.55 -12.05
CA THR A 425 8.88 -6.13 -10.91
C THR A 425 10.32 -6.62 -11.07
N ASN A 426 11.22 -6.17 -10.18
CA ASN A 426 12.59 -6.66 -10.15
C ASN A 426 12.58 -8.19 -9.88
N PRO A 427 13.20 -9.02 -10.74
CA PRO A 427 13.29 -10.46 -10.53
C PRO A 427 14.07 -10.84 -9.26
N LEU A 428 14.87 -9.93 -8.71
CA LEU A 428 15.77 -10.17 -7.59
C LEU A 428 15.51 -9.22 -6.41
N GLY A 429 15.81 -9.72 -5.21
CA GLY A 429 15.73 -8.96 -3.97
C GLY A 429 14.33 -8.96 -3.35
N ARG A 430 14.26 -8.62 -2.05
CA ARG A 430 12.99 -8.47 -1.33
C ARG A 430 12.40 -7.08 -1.57
N GLY A 431 11.07 -6.97 -1.43
CA GLY A 431 10.33 -5.73 -1.68
C GLY A 431 9.86 -5.61 -3.13
N GLU A 432 9.85 -6.74 -3.85
CA GLU A 432 9.35 -6.84 -5.22
C GLU A 432 7.84 -6.55 -5.32
N ASP A 433 7.09 -6.80 -4.24
CA ASP A 433 5.67 -6.51 -4.11
C ASP A 433 5.38 -5.00 -4.04
N ALA A 434 6.11 -4.28 -3.20
CA ALA A 434 6.02 -2.82 -3.11
C ALA A 434 6.47 -2.15 -4.42
N LEU A 435 7.55 -2.63 -5.02
CA LEU A 435 8.05 -2.13 -6.31
C LEU A 435 7.01 -2.34 -7.43
N PHE A 436 6.45 -3.54 -7.51
CA PHE A 436 5.34 -3.83 -8.41
C PHE A 436 4.20 -2.84 -8.20
N SER A 437 3.77 -2.64 -6.95
CA SER A 437 2.60 -1.82 -6.66
C SER A 437 2.82 -0.36 -7.00
N ALA A 438 4.02 0.20 -6.76
CA ALA A 438 4.34 1.56 -7.15
C ALA A 438 4.39 1.72 -8.68
N ALA A 439 5.00 0.76 -9.38
CA ALA A 439 5.00 0.76 -10.85
C ALA A 439 3.57 0.61 -11.41
N ALA A 440 2.72 -0.20 -10.77
CA ALA A 440 1.34 -0.42 -11.17
C ALA A 440 0.51 0.87 -11.01
N HIS A 441 0.66 1.58 -9.89
CA HIS A 441 0.05 2.90 -9.71
C HIS A 441 0.61 3.94 -10.68
N PHE A 442 1.91 3.87 -11.02
CA PHE A 442 2.48 4.72 -12.07
C PHE A 442 1.82 4.45 -13.43
N CYS A 443 1.52 3.18 -13.77
CA CYS A 443 0.82 2.83 -15.01
C CYS A 443 -0.68 3.15 -14.95
N HIS A 444 -1.29 3.06 -13.78
CA HIS A 444 -2.73 3.21 -13.52
C HIS A 444 -2.95 4.09 -12.27
N PRO A 445 -2.92 5.43 -12.39
CA PRO A 445 -3.04 6.34 -11.24
C PRO A 445 -4.40 6.24 -10.55
N ASP A 446 -5.43 5.82 -11.28
CA ASP A 446 -6.80 5.65 -10.76
C ASP A 446 -7.02 4.21 -10.22
N ALA A 447 -6.00 3.37 -10.23
CA ALA A 447 -6.07 2.05 -9.62
C ALA A 447 -5.98 2.12 -8.10
N LEU A 448 -6.81 1.31 -7.46
CA LEU A 448 -6.89 1.12 -6.02
C LEU A 448 -6.50 -0.32 -5.66
N VAL A 449 -5.92 -0.47 -4.49
CA VAL A 449 -5.78 -1.74 -3.79
C VAL A 449 -6.78 -1.76 -2.65
N LEU A 450 -7.59 -2.82 -2.58
CA LEU A 450 -8.55 -3.04 -1.49
C LEU A 450 -7.99 -4.04 -0.48
N GLU A 451 -7.72 -3.61 0.76
CA GLU A 451 -7.47 -4.50 1.88
C GLU A 451 -8.80 -4.87 2.56
N LEU A 452 -9.15 -6.15 2.54
CA LEU A 452 -10.36 -6.65 3.19
C LEU A 452 -10.12 -6.89 4.69
N PRO A 453 -11.13 -6.75 5.56
CA PRO A 453 -11.04 -7.01 7.01
C PRO A 453 -11.11 -8.52 7.32
N VAL A 454 -10.30 -9.29 6.59
CA VAL A 454 -10.06 -10.72 6.78
C VAL A 454 -8.56 -10.96 6.82
N ALA A 455 -8.14 -12.12 7.28
CA ALA A 455 -6.74 -12.51 7.35
C ALA A 455 -6.54 -13.95 6.90
N ILE A 456 -5.38 -14.21 6.31
CA ILE A 456 -4.92 -15.56 5.96
C ILE A 456 -3.93 -16.08 7.01
N GLY A 457 -3.88 -17.40 7.20
CA GLY A 457 -2.83 -18.00 8.00
C GLY A 457 -1.48 -17.81 7.33
N HIS A 458 -0.46 -17.45 8.09
CA HIS A 458 0.91 -17.26 7.60
C HIS A 458 1.88 -17.96 8.55
N VAL A 459 2.49 -19.06 8.09
CA VAL A 459 3.23 -20.03 8.91
C VAL A 459 4.60 -20.32 8.31
N GLN A 460 5.63 -19.72 8.93
CA GLN A 460 7.01 -19.91 8.54
C GLN A 460 7.58 -21.18 9.17
N GLU A 461 8.41 -21.91 8.42
CA GLU A 461 9.09 -23.12 8.93
C GLU A 461 10.17 -22.82 9.97
N GLN A 462 10.71 -21.60 9.96
CA GLN A 462 11.78 -21.16 10.85
C GLN A 462 11.42 -19.83 11.52
N SER A 463 11.66 -19.76 12.83
CA SER A 463 11.58 -18.52 13.61
C SER A 463 12.58 -17.49 13.09
N ARG A 464 12.10 -16.30 12.72
CA ARG A 464 12.96 -15.16 12.36
C ARG A 464 13.34 -14.36 13.60
N ARG A 465 14.61 -13.96 13.68
CA ARG A 465 15.14 -12.97 14.64
C ARG A 465 14.97 -11.56 14.07
N ARG A 466 13.75 -11.05 14.09
CA ARG A 466 13.39 -9.73 13.55
C ARG A 466 13.96 -8.60 14.42
N SER A 467 13.98 -8.79 15.74
CA SER A 467 14.47 -7.78 16.70
C SER A 467 15.89 -7.31 16.40
N GLN A 468 16.78 -8.22 15.98
CA GLN A 468 18.16 -7.90 15.62
C GLN A 468 18.25 -6.88 14.48
N ARG A 469 17.35 -6.96 13.50
CA ARG A 469 17.25 -5.98 12.41
C ARG A 469 16.53 -4.71 12.85
N SER A 470 15.49 -4.84 13.67
CA SER A 470 14.73 -3.68 14.18
C SER A 470 15.62 -2.69 14.93
N LEU A 471 16.59 -3.19 15.72
CA LEU A 471 17.50 -2.38 16.53
C LEU A 471 18.67 -1.76 15.73
N GLN A 472 18.78 -2.07 14.44
CA GLN A 472 19.79 -1.48 13.56
C GLN A 472 19.26 -0.23 12.86
N ALA A 473 20.18 0.56 12.31
CA ALA A 473 19.80 1.71 11.50
C ALA A 473 19.04 1.26 10.23
N SER A 474 17.98 1.99 9.90
CA SER A 474 17.20 1.75 8.70
C SER A 474 18.10 1.83 7.46
N THR A 475 18.23 0.71 6.77
CA THR A 475 19.04 0.56 5.56
C THR A 475 18.17 -0.17 4.53
N PRO A 476 17.42 0.56 3.70
CA PRO A 476 16.54 -0.03 2.70
C PRO A 476 17.32 -0.83 1.64
N ARG A 477 16.58 -1.70 0.97
CA ARG A 477 17.02 -2.51 -0.17
C ARG A 477 16.83 -1.74 -1.47
N LEU A 478 17.38 -2.24 -2.57
CA LEU A 478 17.19 -1.64 -3.89
C LEU A 478 15.72 -1.48 -4.25
N ASN A 479 14.90 -2.52 -4.06
CA ASN A 479 13.49 -2.47 -4.45
C ASN A 479 12.70 -1.46 -3.61
N HIS A 480 13.02 -1.29 -2.32
CA HIS A 480 12.43 -0.23 -1.49
C HIS A 480 12.84 1.17 -1.97
N PHE A 481 14.13 1.37 -2.29
CA PHE A 481 14.61 2.63 -2.87
C PHE A 481 13.91 2.94 -4.20
N ALA A 482 13.81 1.96 -5.11
CA ALA A 482 13.12 2.11 -6.38
C ALA A 482 11.63 2.40 -6.18
N THR A 483 10.97 1.74 -5.23
CA THR A 483 9.56 2.01 -4.87
C THR A 483 9.38 3.47 -4.48
N ASP A 484 10.18 3.98 -3.54
CA ASP A 484 10.11 5.38 -3.07
C ASP A 484 10.47 6.36 -4.20
N TYR A 485 11.42 5.99 -5.06
CA TYR A 485 11.83 6.78 -6.20
C TYR A 485 10.70 6.93 -7.23
N ILE A 486 9.94 5.86 -7.51
CA ILE A 486 8.75 5.87 -8.38
C ILE A 486 7.64 6.73 -7.77
N GLN A 487 7.37 6.58 -6.46
CA GLN A 487 6.32 7.35 -5.78
C GLN A 487 6.51 8.86 -5.88
N ARG A 488 7.77 9.34 -5.85
CA ARG A 488 8.11 10.76 -6.04
C ARG A 488 7.73 11.29 -7.43
N GLN A 489 7.46 10.42 -8.39
CA GLN A 489 7.07 10.76 -9.76
C GLN A 489 5.57 10.68 -10.00
N PHE A 490 4.77 10.34 -8.98
CA PHE A 490 3.31 10.28 -9.13
C PHE A 490 2.75 11.65 -9.55
N GLY A 491 1.86 11.64 -10.55
CA GLY A 491 1.29 12.85 -11.14
C GLY A 491 2.18 13.57 -12.15
N ALA A 492 3.43 13.12 -12.40
CA ALA A 492 4.30 13.75 -13.39
C ALA A 492 3.95 13.43 -14.85
N PHE A 493 3.05 12.47 -15.08
CA PHE A 493 2.72 11.93 -16.39
C PHE A 493 1.27 12.23 -16.80
N LEU A 494 1.06 12.50 -18.09
CA LEU A 494 -0.24 12.86 -18.67
C LEU A 494 -0.76 11.84 -19.70
N ALA A 495 0.10 10.95 -20.19
CA ALA A 495 -0.28 9.92 -21.16
C ALA A 495 -1.41 9.06 -20.59
N SER A 496 -2.36 8.60 -21.41
CA SER A 496 -3.43 7.68 -20.98
C SER A 496 -3.05 6.19 -21.17
N ASP A 497 -2.07 5.90 -22.02
CA ASP A 497 -1.62 4.54 -22.31
C ASP A 497 -0.62 4.05 -21.23
N PRO A 498 -0.92 2.94 -20.53
CA PRO A 498 0.01 2.38 -19.54
C PRO A 498 1.36 1.96 -20.14
N ALA A 499 1.42 1.53 -21.41
CA ALA A 499 2.69 1.18 -22.05
C ALA A 499 3.59 2.41 -22.21
N GLN A 500 3.03 3.53 -22.69
CA GLN A 500 3.74 4.80 -22.79
C GLN A 500 4.24 5.30 -21.42
N ARG A 501 3.43 5.16 -20.36
CA ARG A 501 3.85 5.49 -18.99
C ARG A 501 5.03 4.61 -18.55
N LEU A 502 4.98 3.30 -18.82
CA LEU A 502 6.07 2.40 -18.45
C LEU A 502 7.39 2.72 -19.18
N HIS A 503 7.32 3.11 -20.45
CA HIS A 503 8.48 3.63 -21.19
C HIS A 503 9.03 4.94 -20.60
N LEU A 504 8.15 5.86 -20.19
CA LEU A 504 8.58 7.06 -19.48
C LEU A 504 9.29 6.70 -18.16
N LEU A 505 8.77 5.71 -17.43
CA LEU A 505 9.39 5.25 -16.20
C LEU A 505 10.79 4.68 -16.45
N ALA A 506 10.97 3.90 -17.51
CA ALA A 506 12.29 3.44 -17.94
C ALA A 506 13.24 4.62 -18.22
N GLY A 507 12.76 5.67 -18.90
CA GLY A 507 13.50 6.91 -19.12
C GLY A 507 13.94 7.59 -17.83
N ILE A 508 13.04 7.68 -16.83
CA ILE A 508 13.34 8.26 -15.51
C ILE A 508 14.44 7.46 -14.79
N PHE A 509 14.38 6.12 -14.84
CA PHE A 509 15.42 5.28 -14.25
C PHE A 509 16.78 5.47 -14.96
N ARG A 510 16.78 5.59 -16.30
CA ARG A 510 18.00 5.86 -17.07
C ARG A 510 18.59 7.23 -16.79
N ASP A 511 17.79 8.24 -16.50
CA ASP A 511 18.28 9.57 -16.14
C ASP A 511 19.15 9.52 -14.87
N LEU A 512 18.64 8.93 -13.78
CA LEU A 512 19.44 8.77 -12.56
C LEU A 512 20.62 7.80 -12.75
N ALA A 513 20.43 6.73 -13.53
CA ALA A 513 21.52 5.81 -13.85
C ALA A 513 22.65 6.48 -14.66
N GLY A 514 22.29 7.39 -15.56
CA GLY A 514 23.21 8.12 -16.46
C GLY A 514 23.86 9.36 -15.85
N ALA A 515 23.44 9.79 -14.66
CA ALA A 515 24.05 10.91 -13.94
C ALA A 515 25.56 10.68 -13.66
N ASP A 516 26.33 11.71 -13.31
CA ASP A 516 27.71 11.50 -12.87
C ASP A 516 27.78 10.74 -11.52
N GLU A 517 28.96 10.21 -11.19
CA GLU A 517 29.18 9.44 -9.96
C GLU A 517 28.80 10.24 -8.71
N ALA A 518 29.21 11.51 -8.64
CA ALA A 518 28.99 12.35 -7.47
C ALA A 518 27.49 12.59 -7.23
N ARG A 519 26.71 12.82 -8.30
CA ARG A 519 25.25 12.97 -8.23
C ARG A 519 24.56 11.70 -7.75
N ARG A 520 24.94 10.52 -8.25
CA ARG A 520 24.38 9.24 -7.77
C ARG A 520 24.67 9.00 -6.29
N VAL A 521 25.91 9.25 -5.85
CA VAL A 521 26.29 9.17 -4.43
C VAL A 521 25.46 10.13 -3.59
N THR A 522 25.29 11.37 -4.07
CA THR A 522 24.53 12.41 -3.37
C THR A 522 23.07 12.00 -3.21
N HIS A 523 22.45 11.52 -4.28
CA HIS A 523 21.06 11.09 -4.28
C HIS A 523 20.81 9.89 -3.33
N LEU A 524 21.71 8.90 -3.32
CA LEU A 524 21.63 7.79 -2.36
C LEU A 524 21.77 8.26 -0.92
N ARG A 525 22.65 9.23 -0.67
CA ARG A 525 22.84 9.81 0.68
C ARG A 525 21.62 10.61 1.12
N GLU A 526 21.04 11.42 0.26
CA GLU A 526 19.79 12.16 0.51
C GLU A 526 18.65 11.19 0.86
N TYR A 527 18.51 10.11 0.09
CA TYR A 527 17.51 9.09 0.36
C TYR A 527 17.69 8.43 1.74
N LEU A 528 18.90 7.95 2.04
CA LEU A 528 19.18 7.31 3.33
C LEU A 528 19.00 8.28 4.51
N ASN A 529 19.37 9.54 4.33
CA ASN A 529 19.16 10.57 5.33
C ASN A 529 17.67 10.82 5.58
N TYR A 530 16.87 10.92 4.52
CA TYR A 530 15.43 11.07 4.62
C TYR A 530 14.81 9.90 5.39
N VAL A 531 15.08 8.65 4.98
CA VAL A 531 14.50 7.45 5.63
C VAL A 531 14.84 7.38 7.12
N ARG A 532 16.08 7.71 7.49
CA ARG A 532 16.53 7.68 8.89
C ARG A 532 15.94 8.83 9.71
N ALA A 533 15.86 10.03 9.14
CA ALA A 533 15.25 11.18 9.81
C ALA A 533 13.76 10.94 10.06
N ASP A 534 13.05 10.44 9.05
CA ASP A 534 11.63 10.08 9.12
C ASP A 534 11.36 8.96 10.14
N ALA A 535 12.22 7.94 10.21
CA ALA A 535 12.14 6.92 11.26
C ALA A 535 12.34 7.50 12.68
N ILE A 536 13.32 8.40 12.85
CA ILE A 536 13.56 9.08 14.13
C ILE A 536 12.36 9.94 14.53
N GLU A 537 11.86 10.77 13.62
CA GLU A 537 10.73 11.67 13.88
C GLU A 537 9.50 10.88 14.35
N ARG A 538 9.11 9.83 13.60
CA ARG A 538 7.97 8.98 14.00
C ARG A 538 8.18 8.33 15.35
N LEU A 539 9.37 7.80 15.63
CA LEU A 539 9.66 7.16 16.92
C LEU A 539 9.68 8.17 18.07
N GLN A 540 10.15 9.40 17.85
CA GLN A 540 10.09 10.48 18.83
C GLN A 540 8.64 10.86 19.13
N GLN A 541 7.81 11.04 18.11
CA GLN A 541 6.37 11.31 18.29
C GLN A 541 5.67 10.20 19.09
N GLN A 542 5.95 8.93 18.76
CA GLN A 542 5.41 7.79 19.53
C GLN A 542 5.94 7.75 20.96
N PHE A 543 7.22 8.06 21.17
CA PHE A 543 7.84 8.11 22.49
C PHE A 543 7.20 9.19 23.35
N GLU A 544 7.02 10.40 22.83
CA GLU A 544 6.38 11.52 23.53
C GLU A 544 4.92 11.22 23.86
N ALA A 545 4.16 10.69 22.89
CA ALA A 545 2.76 10.33 23.09
C ALA A 545 2.55 9.23 24.13
N ALA A 546 3.56 8.39 24.38
CA ALA A 546 3.44 7.20 25.22
C ALA A 546 4.34 7.23 26.48
N ALA A 547 5.04 8.35 26.74
CA ALA A 547 6.13 8.45 27.72
C ALA A 547 5.73 8.08 29.16
N ASN A 548 4.51 8.38 29.56
CA ASN A 548 4.01 8.11 30.92
C ASN A 548 3.39 6.72 31.09
N ASP A 549 3.00 6.07 29.98
CA ASP A 549 2.19 4.84 30.01
C ASP A 549 2.97 3.60 29.52
N SER A 550 4.11 3.81 28.85
CA SER A 550 4.89 2.70 28.26
C SER A 550 5.98 2.19 29.20
N PRO A 551 6.20 0.86 29.29
CA PRO A 551 7.24 0.29 30.15
C PRO A 551 8.67 0.66 29.75
N ILE A 552 9.59 0.68 30.73
CA ILE A 552 11.01 1.04 30.55
C ILE A 552 11.72 0.20 29.47
N TYR A 553 11.38 -1.08 29.33
CA TYR A 553 12.03 -1.96 28.34
C TYR A 553 11.65 -1.59 26.90
N TRP A 554 10.41 -1.17 26.65
CA TRP A 554 10.00 -0.65 25.35
C TRP A 554 10.67 0.70 25.07
N GLN A 555 10.69 1.58 26.08
CA GLN A 555 11.36 2.88 25.98
C GLN A 555 12.85 2.74 25.64
N ALA A 556 13.53 1.74 26.22
CA ALA A 556 14.94 1.46 25.96
C ALA A 556 15.19 1.05 24.51
N ASP A 557 14.33 0.21 23.93
CA ASP A 557 14.46 -0.20 22.53
C ASP A 557 14.12 0.94 21.58
N VAL A 558 13.09 1.75 21.85
CA VAL A 558 12.79 2.96 21.05
C VAL A 558 13.99 3.91 21.01
N ARG A 559 14.60 4.19 22.17
CA ARG A 559 15.83 4.99 22.26
C ARG A 559 16.98 4.36 21.48
N SER A 560 17.16 3.04 21.60
CA SER A 560 18.20 2.31 20.88
C SER A 560 18.04 2.42 19.35
N ILE A 561 16.79 2.35 18.86
CA ILE A 561 16.48 2.50 17.43
C ILE A 561 16.74 3.95 16.98
N ILE A 562 16.31 4.95 17.75
CA ILE A 562 16.58 6.36 17.49
C ILE A 562 18.10 6.60 17.43
N ASP A 563 18.85 6.10 18.41
CA ASP A 563 20.31 6.25 18.50
C ASP A 563 21.04 5.53 17.35
N ALA A 564 20.57 4.36 16.93
CA ALA A 564 21.13 3.65 15.78
C ALA A 564 20.97 4.47 14.49
N ASN A 565 19.77 4.99 14.23
CA ASN A 565 19.50 5.83 13.06
C ASN A 565 20.25 7.18 13.14
N GLY A 566 20.31 7.80 14.33
CA GLY A 566 21.01 9.06 14.55
C GLY A 566 22.52 8.95 14.34
N ARG A 567 23.14 7.87 14.84
CA ARG A 567 24.56 7.58 14.57
C ARG A 567 24.83 7.35 13.08
N ALA A 568 23.91 6.67 12.39
CA ALA A 568 24.05 6.41 10.96
C ALA A 568 23.88 7.67 10.09
N LEU A 569 23.13 8.68 10.54
CA LEU A 569 22.98 9.98 9.86
C LEU A 569 24.28 10.79 9.83
N ILE A 570 25.03 10.77 10.93
CA ILE A 570 26.30 11.53 11.06
C ILE A 570 27.52 10.73 10.59
N ALA A 571 27.36 9.44 10.35
CA ALA A 571 28.43 8.57 9.87
C ALA A 571 28.85 8.96 8.45
N LYS A 572 30.16 9.15 8.23
CA LYS A 572 30.74 9.51 6.92
C LYS A 572 30.98 8.29 6.00
N GLY A 573 30.12 7.27 6.10
CA GLY A 573 30.23 6.03 5.32
C GLY A 573 29.71 6.17 3.89
N ALA A 574 29.92 5.11 3.10
CA ALA A 574 29.30 4.98 1.78
C ALA A 574 27.76 4.92 1.92
N PRO A 575 26.99 5.59 1.03
CA PRO A 575 25.53 5.58 1.08
C PRO A 575 25.00 4.27 0.49
N ARG A 576 25.20 3.19 1.23
CA ARG A 576 24.97 1.81 0.80
C ARG A 576 23.53 1.36 1.07
N LEU A 577 22.94 0.66 0.09
CA LEU A 577 21.70 -0.11 0.25
C LEU A 577 21.98 -1.53 0.76
N ALA A 578 21.02 -2.12 1.48
CA ALA A 578 21.24 -3.38 2.22
C ALA A 578 21.55 -4.62 1.36
N ASP A 579 21.25 -4.60 0.05
CA ASP A 579 21.57 -5.71 -0.85
C ASP A 579 23.00 -5.66 -1.40
N TRP A 580 23.76 -4.59 -1.10
CA TRP A 580 25.13 -4.42 -1.57
C TRP A 580 26.15 -4.84 -0.51
N SER A 581 27.34 -5.23 -0.96
CA SER A 581 28.44 -5.66 -0.08
C SER A 581 28.75 -4.62 1.00
N ASP A 582 28.99 -5.07 2.23
CA ASP A 582 29.30 -4.19 3.37
C ASP A 582 30.56 -3.34 3.14
N ASP A 583 31.50 -3.82 2.33
CA ASP A 583 32.77 -3.15 2.00
C ASP A 583 32.69 -2.25 0.76
N ILE A 584 31.50 -2.05 0.19
CA ILE A 584 31.32 -1.22 -1.00
C ILE A 584 31.61 0.26 -0.70
N ASP A 585 32.48 0.86 -1.50
CA ASP A 585 32.82 2.27 -1.39
C ASP A 585 31.78 3.16 -2.12
N PRO A 586 31.86 4.50 -1.99
CA PRO A 586 30.90 5.39 -2.65
C PRO A 586 30.85 5.23 -4.18
N ALA A 587 31.99 5.02 -4.84
CA ALA A 587 32.06 4.80 -6.28
C ALA A 587 31.38 3.48 -6.66
N GLY A 588 31.60 2.42 -5.89
CA GLY A 588 30.91 1.14 -6.00
C GLY A 588 29.40 1.26 -5.82
N CYS A 589 28.91 2.04 -4.84
CA CYS A 589 27.48 2.33 -4.70
C CYS A 589 26.91 3.00 -5.96
N ALA A 590 27.61 3.97 -6.52
CA ALA A 590 27.18 4.66 -7.73
C ALA A 590 27.15 3.73 -8.94
N ALA A 591 28.15 2.87 -9.10
CA ALA A 591 28.20 1.87 -10.17
C ALA A 591 27.11 0.80 -10.02
N ALA A 592 26.86 0.35 -8.78
CA ALA A 592 25.77 -0.57 -8.48
C ALA A 592 24.42 0.06 -8.83
N LEU A 593 24.15 1.28 -8.37
CA LEU A 593 22.91 1.97 -8.71
C LEU A 593 22.71 2.09 -10.23
N ALA A 594 23.73 2.53 -10.96
CA ALA A 594 23.64 2.67 -12.41
C ALA A 594 23.32 1.33 -13.11
N ARG A 595 23.97 0.24 -12.70
CA ARG A 595 23.72 -1.09 -13.27
C ARG A 595 22.30 -1.56 -12.98
N GLU A 596 21.87 -1.48 -11.72
CA GLU A 596 20.56 -1.97 -11.30
C GLU A 596 19.41 -1.16 -11.93
N PHE A 597 19.56 0.17 -12.01
CA PHE A 597 18.53 1.04 -12.62
C PHE A 597 18.47 0.89 -14.14
N ASN A 598 19.61 0.71 -14.83
CA ASN A 598 19.59 0.36 -16.25
C ASN A 598 18.90 -1.00 -16.48
N GLY A 599 19.17 -1.99 -15.63
CA GLY A 599 18.50 -3.29 -15.69
C GLY A 599 16.98 -3.17 -15.56
N LEU A 600 16.49 -2.43 -14.56
CA LEU A 600 15.06 -2.17 -14.38
C LEU A 600 14.46 -1.40 -15.56
N ALA A 601 15.18 -0.41 -16.09
CA ALA A 601 14.72 0.35 -17.26
C ALA A 601 14.57 -0.53 -18.50
N ASP A 602 15.53 -1.42 -18.76
CA ASP A 602 15.47 -2.34 -19.90
C ASP A 602 14.33 -3.34 -19.77
N GLN A 603 14.04 -3.78 -18.54
CA GLN A 603 12.88 -4.62 -18.23
C GLN A 603 11.56 -3.88 -18.49
N PHE A 604 11.42 -2.66 -17.96
CA PHE A 604 10.22 -1.83 -18.17
C PHE A 604 9.99 -1.50 -19.65
N ASP A 605 11.04 -1.26 -20.42
CA ASP A 605 10.90 -1.02 -21.86
C ASP A 605 10.49 -2.24 -22.66
N ALA A 606 11.02 -3.42 -22.34
CA ALA A 606 10.66 -4.64 -23.06
C ALA A 606 9.27 -5.17 -22.68
N TRP A 607 8.80 -4.83 -21.47
CA TRP A 607 7.63 -5.44 -20.86
C TRP A 607 6.31 -5.27 -21.63
N PRO A 608 5.94 -4.08 -22.16
CA PRO A 608 4.68 -3.90 -22.88
C PRO A 608 4.52 -4.87 -24.07
N ALA A 609 5.59 -5.07 -24.84
CA ALA A 609 5.59 -6.01 -25.96
C ALA A 609 5.45 -7.46 -25.49
N LEU A 610 6.16 -7.82 -24.41
CA LEU A 610 6.12 -9.15 -23.82
C LEU A 610 4.72 -9.49 -23.27
N TRP A 611 4.12 -8.55 -22.54
CA TRP A 611 2.78 -8.71 -21.98
C TRP A 611 1.72 -8.76 -23.07
N SER A 612 1.80 -7.92 -24.12
CA SER A 612 0.84 -7.98 -25.23
C SER A 612 0.89 -9.31 -25.96
N TYR A 613 2.10 -9.82 -26.25
CA TYR A 613 2.26 -11.15 -26.84
C TYR A 613 1.68 -12.24 -25.93
N ALA A 614 1.94 -12.18 -24.62
CA ALA A 614 1.42 -13.15 -23.66
C ALA A 614 -0.12 -13.12 -23.61
N ARG A 615 -0.73 -11.93 -23.63
CA ARG A 615 -2.19 -11.75 -23.72
C ARG A 615 -2.76 -12.36 -25.01
N GLU A 616 -2.10 -12.17 -26.15
CA GLU A 616 -2.51 -12.74 -27.43
C GLU A 616 -2.46 -14.28 -27.44
N GLN A 617 -1.49 -14.87 -26.73
CA GLN A 617 -1.42 -16.32 -26.57
C GLN A 617 -2.50 -16.84 -25.60
N GLY A 618 -2.84 -16.09 -24.55
CA GLY A 618 -3.82 -16.46 -23.54
C GLY A 618 -3.53 -17.84 -22.93
N GLU A 619 -4.57 -18.68 -22.82
CA GLU A 619 -4.45 -20.07 -22.33
C GLU A 619 -3.38 -20.91 -23.03
N ARG A 620 -3.07 -20.63 -24.32
CA ARG A 620 -2.07 -21.40 -25.06
C ARG A 620 -0.66 -21.24 -24.51
N LEU A 621 -0.39 -20.13 -23.81
CA LEU A 621 0.91 -19.92 -23.18
C LEU A 621 1.08 -20.88 -22.00
N LEU A 622 0.04 -21.01 -21.17
CA LEU A 622 0.03 -21.87 -19.98
C LEU A 622 -0.14 -23.36 -20.33
N ALA A 623 -0.94 -23.68 -21.35
CA ALA A 623 -1.13 -25.07 -21.81
C ALA A 623 0.09 -25.65 -22.53
N GLY A 624 1.02 -24.79 -22.99
CA GLY A 624 2.20 -25.19 -23.76
C GLY A 624 3.47 -25.40 -22.92
N VAL A 625 3.34 -25.58 -21.60
CA VAL A 625 4.44 -25.67 -20.63
C VAL A 625 4.80 -27.11 -20.28
#